data_AF-A0A1L9B644-F1
#
_entry.id   AF-A0A1L9B644-F1
#
_cell.length_a   1.000
_cell.length_b   1.000
_cell.length_c   1.000
_cell.angle_alpha   90.00
_cell.angle_beta   90.00
_cell.angle_gamma   90.00
#
_symmetry.space_group_name_H-M   'P 1'
#
loop_
_entity.id
_entity.type
_entity.pdbx_description
1 polymer ?
#
loop_
_entity_poly.entity_id
_entity_poly.type
_entity_poly.pdbx_seq_one_letter_code
_entity_poly.pdbx_strand_id
1 'polypeptide(L)'
;MWQCLVPGQYEFSEEGITVRLPPQAGETVLMFNTDSDAFRDGQPGVKACDLVFFYRGPSVSKPALLFVELKGSDYAAAEAQLDNAFKRVWAQMDPQCQGGETRVGAVAVVGRSVMMDVKARIKQAWQERGLEFRYHFGALGKTVDLRPNLQDTRKVKPAPAPPDGASGPTSPPSGSVGTP
;
A
#
# COMPACT_ATOMS: atom_id res chain seq x y z
N MET A 1 6.78 11.49 1.08
CA MET A 1 5.47 11.04 0.60
C MET A 1 4.59 12.16 0.05
N TRP A 2 4.44 13.30 0.75
CA TRP A 2 3.56 14.40 0.29
C TRP A 2 3.88 14.94 -1.10
N GLN A 3 5.15 14.94 -1.50
CA GLN A 3 5.60 15.36 -2.83
C GLN A 3 5.08 14.46 -3.97
N CYS A 4 4.60 13.26 -3.65
CA CYS A 4 4.04 12.31 -4.60
C CYS A 4 2.51 12.40 -4.70
N LEU A 5 1.86 13.20 -3.84
CA LEU A 5 0.41 13.37 -3.86
C LEU A 5 -0.02 14.01 -5.18
N VAL A 6 -1.09 13.48 -5.77
CA VAL A 6 -1.68 14.00 -6.99
C VAL A 6 -3.08 14.54 -6.67
N PRO A 7 -3.22 15.83 -6.31
CA PRO A 7 -4.48 16.38 -5.81
C PRO A 7 -5.61 16.30 -6.84
N GLY A 8 -6.80 15.91 -6.39
CA GLY A 8 -7.99 15.82 -7.25
C GLY A 8 -7.96 14.69 -8.28
N GLN A 9 -6.91 13.86 -8.30
CA GLN A 9 -6.84 12.68 -9.15
C GLN A 9 -7.17 11.41 -8.37
N TYR A 10 -7.95 10.55 -9.01
CA TYR A 10 -8.45 9.31 -8.44
C TYR A 10 -8.41 8.16 -9.45
N GLU A 11 -7.83 8.39 -10.62
CA GLU A 11 -7.55 7.37 -11.61
C GLU A 11 -6.17 7.58 -12.22
N PHE A 12 -5.61 6.51 -12.75
CA PHE A 12 -4.36 6.52 -13.46
C PHE A 12 -4.38 5.46 -14.56
N SER A 13 -3.79 5.78 -15.70
CA SER A 13 -3.76 4.90 -16.87
C SER A 13 -2.35 4.69 -17.37
N GLU A 14 -2.02 3.44 -17.66
CA GLU A 14 -0.72 3.06 -18.20
C GLU A 14 -0.84 1.84 -19.12
N GLU A 15 -0.17 1.87 -20.28
CA GLU A 15 -0.30 0.84 -21.35
C GLU A 15 -1.75 0.41 -21.63
N GLY A 16 -2.70 1.35 -21.59
CA GLY A 16 -4.10 1.07 -21.88
C GLY A 16 -4.84 0.32 -20.76
N ILE A 17 -4.26 0.17 -19.58
CA ILE A 17 -4.96 -0.28 -18.38
C ILE A 17 -5.21 0.94 -17.49
N THR A 18 -6.45 1.14 -17.07
CA THR A 18 -6.80 2.20 -16.13
C THR A 18 -7.15 1.59 -14.78
N VAL A 19 -6.67 2.15 -13.69
CA VAL A 19 -7.16 1.89 -12.33
C VAL A 19 -7.82 3.13 -11.77
N ARG A 20 -8.87 2.95 -10.97
CA ARG A 20 -9.53 4.07 -10.30
C ARG A 20 -10.03 3.73 -8.91
N LEU A 21 -10.09 4.76 -8.08
CA LEU A 21 -10.75 4.76 -6.78
C LEU A 21 -11.41 6.12 -6.54
N PRO A 22 -12.51 6.47 -7.23
CA PRO A 22 -13.18 7.75 -7.01
C PRO A 22 -13.79 7.81 -5.61
N PRO A 23 -13.71 8.95 -4.90
CA PRO A 23 -14.34 9.12 -3.59
C PRO A 23 -15.86 9.18 -3.71
N GLN A 24 -16.56 8.64 -2.71
CA GLN A 24 -18.01 8.84 -2.49
C GLN A 24 -18.25 9.77 -1.29
N ALA A 25 -19.52 10.12 -1.05
CA ALA A 25 -19.88 11.01 0.06
C ALA A 25 -19.37 10.50 1.42
N GLY A 26 -18.64 11.35 2.14
CA GLY A 26 -18.04 11.01 3.43
C GLY A 26 -16.75 10.19 3.34
N GLU A 27 -16.22 9.95 2.14
CA GLU A 27 -14.95 9.28 1.94
C GLU A 27 -13.81 10.28 1.70
N THR A 28 -12.61 9.90 2.12
CA THR A 28 -11.35 10.53 1.75
C THR A 28 -10.55 9.54 0.94
N VAL A 29 -10.21 9.92 -0.29
CA VAL A 29 -9.24 9.19 -1.13
C VAL A 29 -8.10 10.13 -1.44
N LEU A 30 -6.86 9.66 -1.31
CA LEU A 30 -5.68 10.34 -1.80
C LEU A 30 -4.93 9.38 -2.73
N MET A 31 -4.50 9.88 -3.89
CA MET A 31 -3.67 9.13 -4.84
C MET A 31 -2.26 9.70 -4.82
N PHE A 32 -1.27 8.82 -4.72
CA PHE A 32 0.13 9.16 -4.78
C PHE A 32 0.79 8.46 -5.97
N ASN A 33 1.49 9.22 -6.82
CA ASN A 33 2.31 8.67 -7.90
C ASN A 33 3.70 8.33 -7.35
N THR A 34 3.91 7.05 -7.06
CA THR A 34 5.17 6.53 -6.52
C THR A 34 6.18 6.19 -7.60
N ASP A 35 5.78 6.18 -8.87
CA ASP A 35 6.70 6.17 -10.01
C ASP A 35 7.14 7.58 -10.40
N SER A 36 7.67 8.32 -9.41
CA SER A 36 8.16 9.69 -9.59
C SER A 36 9.57 9.86 -9.03
N ASP A 37 10.33 10.79 -9.61
CA ASP A 37 11.69 11.10 -9.12
C ASP A 37 11.67 11.60 -7.67
N ALA A 38 10.59 12.27 -7.27
CA ALA A 38 10.34 12.69 -5.89
C ALA A 38 10.22 11.49 -4.93
N PHE A 39 9.65 10.36 -5.36
CA PHE A 39 9.59 9.15 -4.53
C PHE A 39 10.93 8.42 -4.45
N ARG A 40 11.72 8.52 -5.52
CA ARG A 40 13.04 7.88 -5.65
C ARG A 40 14.16 8.68 -4.98
N ASP A 41 13.86 9.87 -4.43
CA ASP A 41 14.84 10.80 -3.85
C ASP A 41 16.01 11.09 -4.82
N GLY A 42 15.71 11.13 -6.13
CA GLY A 42 16.73 11.30 -7.17
C GLY A 42 17.71 10.14 -7.32
N GLN A 43 17.47 8.97 -6.73
CA GLN A 43 18.30 7.78 -6.90
C GLN A 43 17.89 7.00 -8.17
N PRO A 44 18.70 7.04 -9.25
CA PRO A 44 18.38 6.31 -10.47
C PRO A 44 18.39 4.79 -10.21
N GLY A 45 17.44 4.08 -10.80
CA GLY A 45 17.32 2.62 -10.70
C GLY A 45 16.49 2.10 -9.53
N VAL A 46 16.06 2.97 -8.60
CA VAL A 46 15.08 2.59 -7.57
C VAL A 46 13.71 2.41 -8.23
N LYS A 47 13.27 1.15 -8.33
CA LYS A 47 11.92 0.83 -8.79
C LYS A 47 10.95 0.80 -7.61
N ALA A 48 9.81 1.44 -7.80
CA ALA A 48 8.67 1.45 -6.90
C ALA A 48 7.43 0.99 -7.68
N CYS A 49 6.33 0.75 -6.98
CA CYS A 49 5.07 0.57 -7.67
C CYS A 49 4.56 1.89 -8.25
N ASP A 50 3.61 1.81 -9.18
CA ASP A 50 3.12 3.00 -9.87
C ASP A 50 2.39 3.94 -8.93
N LEU A 51 1.52 3.38 -8.08
CA LEU A 51 0.63 4.18 -7.25
C LEU A 51 0.51 3.65 -5.84
N VAL A 52 0.18 4.56 -4.94
CA VAL A 52 -0.41 4.24 -3.64
C VAL A 52 -1.71 5.02 -3.49
N PHE A 53 -2.78 4.34 -3.09
CA PHE A 53 -4.01 4.98 -2.65
C PHE A 53 -4.11 4.93 -1.14
N PHE A 54 -4.39 6.08 -0.52
CA PHE A 54 -4.90 6.14 0.85
C PHE A 54 -6.42 6.27 0.80
N TYR A 55 -7.11 5.48 1.61
CA TYR A 55 -8.56 5.51 1.74
C TYR A 55 -8.99 5.57 3.20
N ARG A 56 -9.97 6.42 3.49
CA ARG A 56 -10.71 6.44 4.75
C ARG A 56 -12.17 6.73 4.45
N GLY A 57 -13.09 5.99 5.06
CA GLY A 57 -14.51 6.21 4.86
C GLY A 57 -15.36 5.36 5.79
N PRO A 58 -16.68 5.58 5.83
CA PRO A 58 -17.59 4.90 6.75
C PRO A 58 -17.71 3.39 6.51
N SER A 59 -17.35 2.91 5.31
CA SER A 59 -17.43 1.50 4.92
C SER A 59 -16.24 0.64 5.38
N VAL A 60 -15.23 1.25 6.01
CA VAL A 60 -14.08 0.54 6.60
C VAL A 60 -13.88 0.99 8.03
N SER A 61 -13.59 0.03 8.91
CA SER A 61 -13.28 0.32 10.32
C SER A 61 -11.92 0.98 10.51
N LYS A 62 -11.03 0.84 9.53
CA LYS A 62 -9.62 1.27 9.56
C LYS A 62 -9.22 1.91 8.23
N PRO A 63 -8.41 2.99 8.24
CA PRO A 63 -7.83 3.51 7.01
C PRO A 63 -7.11 2.41 6.22
N ALA A 64 -7.11 2.52 4.90
CA ALA A 64 -6.49 1.56 4.02
C ALA A 64 -5.41 2.21 3.15
N LEU A 65 -4.27 1.53 3.00
CA LEU A 65 -3.27 1.80 1.99
C LEU A 65 -3.30 0.69 0.94
N LEU A 66 -3.50 1.07 -0.32
CA LEU A 66 -3.47 0.17 -1.46
C LEU A 66 -2.27 0.50 -2.35
N PHE A 67 -1.28 -0.37 -2.36
CA PHE A 67 -0.14 -0.31 -3.29
C PHE A 67 -0.57 -0.91 -4.62
N VAL A 68 -0.35 -0.22 -5.73
CA VAL A 68 -0.82 -0.64 -7.05
C VAL A 68 0.35 -0.71 -8.02
N GLU A 69 0.52 -1.89 -8.61
CA GLU A 69 1.43 -2.13 -9.73
C GLU A 69 0.60 -2.45 -10.97
N LEU A 70 0.79 -1.66 -12.02
CA LEU A 70 0.33 -1.87 -13.38
C LEU A 70 1.47 -2.54 -14.16
N LYS A 71 1.13 -3.36 -15.16
CA LYS A 71 2.10 -3.99 -16.09
C LYS A 71 3.07 -5.01 -15.51
N GLY A 72 2.62 -5.88 -14.60
CA GLY A 72 3.43 -7.03 -14.20
C GLY A 72 3.58 -8.09 -15.30
N SER A 73 4.19 -7.82 -16.47
CA SER A 73 4.67 -8.89 -17.36
C SER A 73 5.96 -9.52 -16.81
N ASP A 74 6.72 -8.76 -16.02
CA ASP A 74 7.83 -9.22 -15.18
C ASP A 74 7.38 -9.20 -13.71
N TYR A 75 6.90 -10.34 -13.24
CA TYR A 75 6.31 -10.50 -11.93
C TYR A 75 7.30 -10.42 -10.77
N ALA A 76 8.56 -10.81 -11.01
CA ALA A 76 9.60 -10.69 -10.00
C ALA A 76 9.97 -9.22 -9.79
N ALA A 77 10.00 -8.44 -10.87
CA ALA A 77 10.13 -6.98 -10.78
C ALA A 77 8.94 -6.35 -10.05
N ALA A 78 7.70 -6.74 -10.39
CA ALA A 78 6.49 -6.24 -9.73
C ALA A 78 6.49 -6.51 -8.21
N GLU A 79 6.91 -7.71 -7.79
CA GLU A 79 7.07 -8.04 -6.37
C GLU A 79 8.09 -7.12 -5.68
N ALA A 80 9.26 -6.92 -6.29
CA ALA A 80 10.30 -6.05 -5.77
C ALA A 80 9.85 -4.58 -5.72
N GLN A 81 9.09 -4.11 -6.72
CA GLN A 81 8.52 -2.77 -6.77
C GLN A 81 7.52 -2.53 -5.65
N LEU A 82 6.59 -3.46 -5.45
CA LEU A 82 5.61 -3.41 -4.36
C LEU A 82 6.30 -3.48 -2.98
N ASP A 83 7.30 -4.34 -2.82
CA ASP A 83 8.08 -4.47 -1.57
C ASP A 83 8.88 -3.21 -1.25
N ASN A 84 9.56 -2.63 -2.23
CA ASN A 84 10.32 -1.39 -2.08
C ASN A 84 9.41 -0.21 -1.74
N ALA A 85 8.30 -0.07 -2.46
CA ALA A 85 7.32 0.97 -2.19
C ALA A 85 6.73 0.82 -0.78
N PHE A 86 6.35 -0.40 -0.39
CA PHE A 86 5.85 -0.68 0.96
C PHE A 86 6.85 -0.25 2.03
N LYS A 87 8.10 -0.72 1.96
CA LYS A 87 9.13 -0.39 2.95
C LYS A 87 9.35 1.12 3.07
N ARG A 88 9.41 1.84 1.95
CA ARG A 88 9.62 3.30 1.93
C ARG A 88 8.44 4.06 2.50
N VAL A 89 7.21 3.71 2.09
CA VAL A 89 6.00 4.35 2.60
C VAL A 89 5.86 4.05 4.09
N TRP A 90 6.05 2.80 4.50
CA TRP A 90 5.95 2.38 5.90
C TRP A 90 6.93 3.15 6.78
N ALA A 91 8.20 3.29 6.36
CA ALA A 91 9.20 4.06 7.11
C ALA A 91 8.86 5.56 7.26
N GLN A 92 8.04 6.11 6.37
CA GLN A 92 7.61 7.53 6.40
C GLN A 92 6.27 7.74 7.09
N MET A 93 5.53 6.66 7.41
CA MET A 93 4.27 6.77 8.14
C MET A 93 4.53 7.14 9.59
N ASP A 94 3.62 7.92 10.17
CA ASP A 94 3.62 8.15 11.61
C ASP A 94 3.56 6.80 12.37
N PRO A 95 4.40 6.56 13.39
CA PRO A 95 4.39 5.32 14.16
C PRO A 95 3.01 4.96 14.74
N GLN A 96 2.16 5.94 15.06
CA GLN A 96 0.80 5.70 15.53
C GLN A 96 -0.09 5.04 14.46
N CYS A 97 0.26 5.23 13.18
CA CYS A 97 -0.40 4.57 12.06
C CYS A 97 0.21 3.18 11.77
N GLN A 98 1.40 2.88 12.30
CA GLN A 98 2.13 1.61 12.19
C GLN A 98 1.77 0.67 13.36
N GLY A 99 0.58 0.07 13.36
CA GLY A 99 0.16 -0.72 14.53
C GLY A 99 -1.09 -1.55 14.39
N GLY A 100 -1.47 -1.91 13.16
CA GLY A 100 -2.72 -2.63 12.89
C GLY A 100 -3.95 -1.73 12.85
N GLU A 101 -3.82 -0.44 13.13
CA GLU A 101 -4.87 0.59 12.91
C GLU A 101 -5.04 0.97 11.44
N THR A 102 -4.06 0.63 10.59
CA THR A 102 -4.11 0.80 9.13
C THR A 102 -4.14 -0.56 8.45
N ARG A 103 -5.10 -0.77 7.56
CA ARG A 103 -5.11 -1.93 6.66
C ARG A 103 -4.17 -1.66 5.50
N VAL A 104 -3.32 -2.61 5.17
CA VAL A 104 -2.39 -2.48 4.05
C VAL A 104 -2.59 -3.64 3.09
N GLY A 105 -2.77 -3.30 1.82
CA GLY A 105 -2.90 -4.28 0.74
C GLY A 105 -2.11 -3.88 -0.50
N ALA A 106 -1.70 -4.88 -1.26
CA ALA A 106 -1.20 -4.70 -2.62
C ALA A 106 -2.21 -5.21 -3.65
N VAL A 107 -2.25 -4.51 -4.78
CA VAL A 107 -3.08 -4.80 -5.94
C VAL A 107 -2.17 -4.83 -7.16
N ALA A 108 -1.98 -6.01 -7.75
CA ALA A 108 -1.33 -6.13 -9.04
C ALA A 108 -2.38 -6.21 -10.15
N VAL A 109 -2.30 -5.29 -11.12
CA VAL A 109 -3.20 -5.26 -12.29
C VAL A 109 -2.39 -5.60 -13.53
N VAL A 110 -2.75 -6.70 -14.19
CA VAL A 110 -1.96 -7.25 -15.30
C VAL A 110 -2.73 -7.33 -16.61
N GLY A 111 -2.03 -6.98 -17.69
CA GLY A 111 -2.52 -7.00 -19.07
C GLY A 111 -2.51 -8.37 -19.75
N ARG A 112 -1.74 -9.32 -19.20
CA ARG A 112 -1.55 -10.67 -19.76
C ARG A 112 -1.66 -11.73 -18.67
N SER A 113 -1.81 -12.99 -19.07
CA SER A 113 -1.87 -14.11 -18.13
C SER A 113 -0.56 -14.26 -17.34
N VAL A 114 -0.69 -14.55 -16.05
CA VAL A 114 0.43 -14.81 -15.12
C VAL A 114 0.49 -16.31 -14.85
N MET A 115 1.69 -16.86 -14.71
CA MET A 115 1.85 -18.21 -14.17
C MET A 115 1.29 -18.31 -12.74
N MET A 116 0.48 -19.33 -12.47
CA MET A 116 -0.21 -19.48 -11.17
C MET A 116 0.75 -19.55 -9.98
N ASP A 117 1.90 -20.19 -10.14
CA ASP A 117 2.89 -20.36 -9.06
C ASP A 117 3.49 -19.04 -8.61
N VAL A 118 3.73 -18.12 -9.56
CA VAL A 118 4.25 -16.79 -9.26
C VAL A 118 3.23 -15.98 -8.48
N LYS A 119 1.94 -16.06 -8.86
CA LYS A 119 0.87 -15.42 -8.10
C LYS A 119 0.81 -15.92 -6.66
N ALA A 120 0.91 -17.23 -6.49
CA ALA A 120 0.85 -17.89 -5.19
C ALA A 120 2.00 -17.45 -4.29
N ARG A 121 3.24 -17.44 -4.81
CA ARG A 121 4.44 -17.04 -4.06
C ARG A 121 4.35 -15.61 -3.52
N ILE A 122 4.04 -14.64 -4.38
CA ILE A 122 3.95 -13.23 -3.99
C ILE A 122 2.82 -13.03 -2.96
N LYS A 123 1.66 -13.67 -3.20
CA LYS A 123 0.55 -13.63 -2.25
C LYS A 123 0.95 -14.18 -0.90
N GLN A 124 1.67 -15.30 -0.86
CA GLN A 124 2.18 -15.89 0.37
C GLN A 124 3.14 -14.94 1.09
N ALA A 125 4.11 -14.35 0.39
CA ALA A 125 5.09 -13.43 0.97
C ALA A 125 4.44 -12.21 1.65
N TRP A 126 3.36 -11.67 1.05
CA TRP A 126 2.58 -10.59 1.65
C TRP A 126 1.74 -11.06 2.85
N GLN A 127 1.13 -12.24 2.75
CA GLN A 127 0.31 -12.80 3.82
C GLN A 127 1.12 -13.20 5.06
N GLU A 128 2.37 -13.66 4.89
CA GLU A 128 3.30 -13.94 6.00
C GLU A 128 3.62 -12.69 6.83
N ARG A 129 3.46 -11.50 6.24
CA ARG A 129 3.59 -10.19 6.91
C ARG A 129 2.25 -9.66 7.44
N GLY A 130 1.19 -10.46 7.39
CA GLY A 130 -0.16 -10.02 7.76
C GLY A 130 -0.76 -8.99 6.80
N LEU A 131 -0.25 -8.89 5.57
CA LEU A 131 -0.73 -7.94 4.56
C LEU A 131 -1.68 -8.60 3.56
N GLU A 132 -2.56 -7.81 2.96
CA GLU A 132 -3.46 -8.29 1.90
C GLU A 132 -2.78 -8.24 0.53
N PHE A 133 -3.06 -9.23 -0.32
CA PHE A 133 -2.63 -9.19 -1.71
C PHE A 133 -3.76 -9.64 -2.63
N ARG A 134 -4.06 -8.84 -3.66
CA ARG A 134 -5.11 -9.11 -4.65
C ARG A 134 -4.56 -8.95 -6.07
N TYR A 135 -5.00 -9.84 -6.95
CA TYR A 135 -4.67 -9.81 -8.38
C TYR A 135 -5.90 -9.45 -9.19
N HIS A 136 -5.74 -8.54 -10.14
CA HIS A 136 -6.75 -8.21 -11.13
C HIS A 136 -6.19 -8.40 -12.54
N PHE A 137 -7.05 -8.85 -13.44
CA PHE A 137 -6.75 -8.89 -14.86
C PHE A 137 -7.40 -7.68 -15.52
N GLY A 138 -6.59 -6.74 -15.99
CA GLY A 138 -7.03 -5.60 -16.78
C GLY A 138 -6.77 -5.89 -18.25
N ALA A 139 -7.79 -6.10 -19.07
CA ALA A 139 -7.56 -6.14 -20.51
C ALA A 139 -7.27 -4.72 -21.04
N LEU A 140 -6.58 -4.61 -22.16
CA LEU A 140 -6.36 -3.32 -22.83
C LEU A 140 -7.71 -2.60 -23.05
N GLY A 141 -7.73 -1.30 -22.75
CA GLY A 141 -8.92 -0.44 -22.81
C GLY A 141 -9.90 -0.64 -21.66
N LYS A 142 -9.57 -1.45 -20.63
CA LYS A 142 -10.44 -1.64 -19.46
C LYS A 142 -9.99 -0.82 -18.27
N THR A 143 -10.99 -0.38 -17.52
CA THR A 143 -10.83 0.24 -16.21
C THR A 143 -11.08 -0.79 -15.11
N VAL A 144 -10.15 -0.90 -14.18
CA VAL A 144 -10.26 -1.70 -12.96
C VAL A 144 -10.67 -0.80 -11.81
N ASP A 145 -11.85 -1.06 -11.25
CA ASP A 145 -12.33 -0.38 -10.05
C ASP A 145 -11.69 -0.99 -8.81
N LEU A 146 -11.01 -0.18 -8.01
CA LEU A 146 -10.31 -0.64 -6.82
C LEU A 146 -11.23 -0.76 -5.60
N ARG A 147 -12.45 -0.24 -5.63
CA ARG A 147 -13.39 -0.24 -4.49
C ARG A 147 -13.65 -1.62 -3.87
N PRO A 148 -13.80 -2.73 -4.62
CA PRO A 148 -13.93 -4.06 -4.03
C PRO A 148 -12.74 -4.48 -3.16
N ASN A 149 -11.56 -3.88 -3.35
CA ASN A 149 -10.37 -4.14 -2.54
C ASN A 149 -10.46 -3.52 -1.14
N LEU A 150 -11.35 -2.56 -0.93
CA LEU A 150 -11.59 -1.93 0.37
C LEU A 150 -12.45 -2.79 1.30
N GLN A 151 -13.27 -3.68 0.76
CA GLN A 151 -14.08 -4.59 1.57
C GLN A 151 -13.16 -5.49 2.40
N ASP A 152 -13.42 -5.55 3.71
CA ASP A 152 -12.72 -6.42 4.63
C ASP A 152 -13.14 -7.87 4.35
N THR A 153 -12.26 -8.63 3.71
CA THR A 153 -12.57 -9.99 3.26
C THR A 153 -11.92 -11.08 4.11
N ARG A 154 -11.29 -10.77 5.27
CA ARG A 154 -10.85 -11.82 6.23
C ARG A 154 -10.33 -11.31 7.58
N LYS A 155 -10.50 -12.16 8.61
CA LYS A 155 -9.79 -12.15 9.91
C LYS A 155 -8.26 -12.10 9.68
N VAL A 156 -7.67 -10.91 9.61
CA VAL A 156 -6.21 -10.75 9.49
C VAL A 156 -5.59 -10.67 10.89
N LYS A 157 -4.55 -11.49 11.13
CA LYS A 157 -3.73 -11.44 12.35
C LYS A 157 -2.93 -10.13 12.32
N PRO A 158 -2.78 -9.40 13.45
CA PRO A 158 -2.12 -8.08 13.46
C PRO A 158 -0.74 -8.10 12.79
N ALA A 159 -0.39 -6.98 12.16
CA ALA A 159 0.88 -6.79 11.49
C ALA A 159 2.07 -7.13 12.43
N PRO A 160 3.16 -7.71 11.89
CA PRO A 160 4.34 -8.00 12.68
C PRO A 160 4.96 -6.72 13.22
N ALA A 161 5.56 -6.82 14.40
CA ALA A 161 6.37 -5.76 14.99
C ALA A 161 7.50 -5.36 14.03
N PRO A 162 7.95 -4.09 14.06
CA PRO A 162 9.09 -3.65 13.26
C PRO A 162 10.33 -4.52 13.56
N PRO A 163 11.23 -4.71 12.58
CA PRO A 163 12.44 -5.51 12.78
C PRO A 163 13.29 -4.92 13.91
N ASP A 164 13.67 -5.78 14.86
CA ASP A 164 14.48 -5.42 16.02
C ASP A 164 15.76 -4.69 15.59
N GLY A 165 15.91 -3.44 16.03
CA GLY A 165 17.09 -2.62 15.70
C GLY A 165 16.98 -1.13 16.00
N ALA A 166 15.78 -0.58 16.25
CA ALA A 166 15.63 0.80 16.69
C ALA A 166 15.68 0.91 18.22
N SER A 167 16.88 0.83 18.79
CA SER A 167 17.13 1.27 20.16
C SER A 167 16.87 2.78 20.25
N GLY A 168 15.83 3.18 20.98
CA GLY A 168 15.47 4.58 21.27
C GLY A 168 14.80 4.68 22.64
N PRO A 169 14.93 5.84 23.33
CA PRO A 169 15.49 5.88 24.68
C PRO A 169 14.53 5.48 25.80
N THR A 170 15.13 4.89 26.84
CA THR A 170 14.56 4.65 28.16
C THR A 170 13.84 5.88 28.72
N SER A 171 12.54 5.76 28.95
CA SER A 171 11.75 6.70 29.77
C SER A 171 12.29 6.73 31.21
N PRO A 172 12.35 7.91 31.86
CA PRO A 172 12.67 7.98 33.29
C PRO A 172 11.48 7.51 34.15
N PRO A 173 11.73 7.05 35.39
CA PRO A 173 10.70 6.50 36.26
C PRO A 173 9.74 7.58 36.78
N SER A 174 8.44 7.28 36.72
CA SER A 174 7.36 8.07 37.33
C SER A 174 7.51 8.10 38.86
N GLY A 175 7.84 9.28 39.39
CA GLY A 175 7.74 9.56 40.82
C GLY A 175 6.30 9.90 41.20
N SER A 176 5.71 9.08 42.05
CA SER A 176 4.48 9.36 42.79
C SER A 176 4.75 10.42 43.85
N VAL A 177 4.05 11.54 43.81
CA VAL A 177 3.91 12.45 44.96
C VAL A 177 2.44 12.57 45.27
N GLY A 178 2.07 11.98 46.41
CA GLY A 178 0.74 12.08 46.99
C GLY A 178 0.50 13.47 47.58
N THR A 179 -0.73 13.93 47.42
CA THR A 179 -1.35 15.00 48.19
C THR A 179 -1.49 14.57 49.65
N PRO A 180 -1.40 15.52 50.58
CA PRO A 180 -2.64 16.01 51.19
C PRO A 180 -2.92 17.49 50.94
#